data_AF-Q2FX24-F1
#
_entry.id   AF-Q2FX24-F1
#
_cell.length_a   1.000
_cell.length_b   1.000
_cell.length_c   1.000
_cell.angle_alpha   90.00
_cell.angle_beta   90.00
_cell.angle_gamma   90.00
#
_symmetry.space_group_name_H-M   'P 1'
#
loop_
_entity.id
_entity.type
_entity.pdbx_description
1 polymer ?
#
loop_
_entity_poly.entity_id
_entity_poly.type
_entity_poly.pdbx_seq_one_letter_code
_entity_poly.pdbx_strand_id
1 'polypeptide(L)'
;MQDQSLKLVKLQLKYHNLSGQIEAYDKSLKEIRYTRDLFNKHLSMNNEDAFAGLEMVEDEITKKLRSAIKEFQKVVKALDKLNGVESDNKVTDLTEWRKVNQ
;
A
#
# COMPACT_ATOMS: atom_id res chain seq x y z
N MET A 1 -20.09 5.39 26.17
CA MET A 1 -20.51 5.56 24.77
C MET A 1 -19.66 6.59 24.02
N GLN A 2 -19.56 7.85 24.47
CA GLN A 2 -18.78 8.89 23.75
C GLN A 2 -17.34 8.49 23.39
N ASP A 3 -16.62 7.83 24.31
CA ASP A 3 -15.24 7.39 24.07
C ASP A 3 -15.11 6.31 22.98
N GLN A 4 -16.06 5.36 22.93
CA GLN A 4 -16.10 4.35 21.88
C GLN A 4 -16.40 4.97 20.52
N SER A 5 -17.34 5.91 20.45
CA SER A 5 -17.66 6.64 19.22
C SER A 5 -16.45 7.44 18.71
N LEU A 6 -15.74 8.15 19.59
CA LEU A 6 -14.54 8.89 19.22
C LEU A 6 -13.43 7.96 18.73
N LYS A 7 -13.25 6.80 19.38
CA LYS A 7 -12.29 5.77 18.96
C LYS A 7 -12.62 5.22 17.58
N LEU A 8 -13.89 4.95 17.31
CA LEU A 8 -14.37 4.50 16.00
C LEU A 8 -14.02 5.52 14.90
N VAL A 9 -14.36 6.80 15.12
CA VAL A 9 -14.05 7.88 14.16
C VAL A 9 -12.55 7.98 13.88
N LYS A 10 -11.70 7.90 14.92
CA LYS A 10 -10.23 7.93 14.75
C LYS A 10 -9.73 6.75 13.93
N LEU A 11 -10.26 5.55 14.15
CA LEU A 11 -9.88 4.36 13.37
C LEU A 11 -10.35 4.45 11.92
N GLN A 12 -11.56 4.97 11.67
CA GLN A 12 -12.07 5.20 10.32
C GLN A 12 -11.23 6.23 9.56
N LEU A 13 -10.87 7.36 10.18
CA LEU A 13 -9.96 8.34 9.57
C LEU A 13 -8.61 7.71 9.24
N LYS A 14 -8.06 6.91 10.15
CA LYS A 14 -6.79 6.20 9.93
C LYS A 14 -6.89 5.17 8.81
N TYR A 15 -8.00 4.44 8.73
CA TYR A 15 -8.30 3.49 7.66
C TYR A 15 -8.26 4.19 6.29
N HIS A 16 -9.00 5.30 6.13
CA HIS A 16 -9.02 6.06 4.88
C HIS A 16 -7.66 6.65 4.52
N ASN A 17 -6.94 7.20 5.50
CA ASN A 17 -5.60 7.74 5.28
C ASN A 17 -4.60 6.67 4.81
N LEU A 18 -4.64 5.48 5.41
CA LEU A 18 -3.78 4.37 5.02
C LEU A 18 -4.16 3.80 3.65
N SER A 19 -5.46 3.71 3.34
CA SER A 19 -5.94 3.31 2.01
C SER A 19 -5.39 4.26 0.94
N GLY A 20 -5.53 5.56 1.13
CA GLY A 20 -5.02 6.57 0.20
C GLY A 20 -3.49 6.53 0.06
N GLN A 21 -2.76 6.25 1.15
CA GLN A 21 -1.30 6.06 1.08
C GLN A 21 -0.91 4.82 0.27
N ILE A 22 -1.61 3.70 0.46
CA ILE A 22 -1.38 2.46 -0.30
C ILE A 22 -1.59 2.70 -1.80
N GLU A 23 -2.68 3.39 -2.16
CA GLU A 23 -2.97 3.78 -3.54
C GLU A 23 -1.92 4.73 -4.12
N ALA A 24 -1.43 5.69 -3.33
CA ALA A 24 -0.38 6.62 -3.77
C ALA A 24 0.97 5.90 -4.02
N TYR A 25 1.33 4.94 -3.17
CA TYR A 25 2.53 4.11 -3.38
C TYR A 25 2.38 3.24 -4.63
N ASP A 26 1.22 2.59 -4.82
CA ASP A 26 0.94 1.82 -6.02
C ASP A 26 1.05 2.69 -7.29
N LYS A 27 0.48 3.90 -7.27
CA LYS A 27 0.62 4.85 -8.38
C LYS A 27 2.08 5.17 -8.66
N SER A 28 2.87 5.43 -7.62
CA SER A 28 4.30 5.72 -7.76
C SER A 28 5.07 4.54 -8.39
N LEU A 29 4.76 3.30 -8.00
CA LEU A 29 5.37 2.11 -8.60
C LEU A 29 5.01 1.97 -10.09
N LYS A 30 3.76 2.28 -10.47
CA LYS A 30 3.34 2.30 -11.87
C LYS A 30 4.10 3.34 -12.70
N GLU A 31 4.30 4.54 -12.16
CA GLU A 31 5.05 5.61 -12.83
C GLU A 31 6.53 5.23 -13.01
N ILE A 32 7.14 4.55 -12.04
CA ILE A 32 8.52 4.04 -12.16
C ILE A 32 8.62 3.01 -13.30
N ARG A 33 7.68 2.08 -13.36
CA ARG A 33 7.63 1.08 -14.44
C ARG A 33 7.44 1.74 -15.80
N TYR A 34 6.51 2.69 -15.89
CA TYR A 34 6.30 3.49 -17.09
C TYR A 34 7.58 4.22 -17.53
N THR A 35 8.30 4.82 -16.57
CA THR A 35 9.58 5.50 -16.82
C THR A 35 10.63 4.53 -17.38
N ARG A 36 10.77 3.35 -16.79
CA ARG A 36 11.67 2.29 -17.29
C ARG A 36 11.29 1.88 -18.71
N ASP A 37 10.01 1.66 -18.97
CA ASP A 37 9.51 1.25 -20.29
C ASP A 37 9.75 2.33 -21.36
N LEU A 38 9.59 3.61 -21.00
CA LEU A 38 9.96 4.74 -21.86
C LEU A 38 11.45 4.74 -22.22
N PHE A 39 12.34 4.57 -21.24
CA PHE A 39 13.77 4.53 -21.49
C PHE A 39 14.16 3.33 -22.37
N ASN A 40 13.60 2.14 -22.11
CA ASN A 40 13.83 0.96 -22.95
C ASN A 40 13.43 1.20 -24.40
N LYS A 41 12.28 1.86 -24.61
CA LYS A 41 11.78 2.21 -25.95
C LYS A 41 12.68 3.21 -26.68
N HIS A 42 13.20 4.22 -25.99
CA HIS A 42 13.88 5.35 -26.62
C HIS A 42 15.41 5.25 -26.66
N LEU A 43 16.03 4.55 -25.72
CA LEU A 43 17.49 4.48 -25.59
C LEU A 43 18.06 3.09 -25.94
N SER A 44 17.23 2.11 -26.29
CA SER A 44 17.65 0.71 -26.49
C SER A 44 18.54 0.17 -25.35
N MET A 45 18.25 0.62 -24.13
CA MET A 45 19.00 0.28 -22.93
C MET A 45 18.56 -1.10 -22.42
N ASN A 46 19.19 -2.16 -22.89
CA ASN A 46 19.04 -3.51 -22.29
C ASN A 46 20.00 -3.73 -21.11
N ASN A 47 20.61 -2.68 -20.56
CA ASN A 47 21.58 -2.82 -19.48
C ASN A 47 20.86 -2.75 -18.12
N GLU A 48 20.90 -3.83 -17.34
CA GLU A 48 20.37 -3.88 -15.98
C GLU A 48 20.94 -2.74 -15.11
N ASP A 49 22.22 -2.41 -15.30
CA ASP A 49 22.88 -1.31 -14.58
C ASP A 49 22.26 0.06 -14.88
N ALA A 50 21.64 0.24 -16.06
CA ALA A 50 21.04 1.51 -16.44
C ALA A 50 19.87 1.91 -15.53
N PHE A 51 19.25 0.93 -14.87
CA PHE A 51 18.08 1.13 -14.03
C PHE A 51 18.30 0.84 -12.56
N ALA A 52 19.52 0.57 -12.12
CA ALA A 52 19.83 0.31 -10.70
C ALA A 52 19.28 1.42 -9.77
N GLY A 53 19.32 2.68 -10.22
CA GLY A 53 18.72 3.80 -9.49
C GLY A 53 17.18 3.74 -9.40
N LEU A 54 16.49 3.34 -10.47
CA LEU A 54 15.03 3.16 -10.45
C LEU A 54 14.63 1.94 -9.61
N GLU A 55 15.39 0.85 -9.70
CA GLU A 55 15.17 -0.36 -8.90
C GLU A 55 15.31 -0.07 -7.41
N MET A 56 16.35 0.67 -7.00
CA MET A 56 16.50 1.12 -5.61
C MET A 56 15.29 1.92 -5.12
N VAL A 57 14.73 2.80 -5.97
CA VAL A 57 13.53 3.57 -5.64
C VAL A 57 12.29 2.66 -5.59
N GLU A 58 12.13 1.71 -6.51
CA GLU A 58 11.05 0.71 -6.50
C GLU A 58 11.07 -0.10 -5.20
N ASP A 59 12.25 -0.53 -4.75
CA ASP A 59 12.45 -1.26 -3.50
C ASP A 59 12.05 -0.44 -2.27
N GLU A 60 12.49 0.82 -2.19
CA GLU A 60 12.15 1.70 -1.07
C GLU A 60 10.64 1.98 -0.99
N ILE A 61 9.98 2.19 -2.13
CA ILE A 61 8.53 2.35 -2.17
C ILE A 61 7.83 1.04 -1.79
N THR A 62 8.32 -0.11 -2.27
CA THR A 62 7.77 -1.43 -1.95
C THR A 62 7.85 -1.73 -0.45
N LYS A 63 8.96 -1.37 0.21
CA LYS A 63 9.10 -1.50 1.68
C LYS A 63 8.06 -0.62 2.41
N LYS A 64 7.91 0.64 1.99
CA LYS A 64 6.91 1.56 2.59
C LYS A 64 5.48 1.07 2.37
N LEU A 65 5.17 0.56 1.19
CA LEU A 65 3.90 -0.03 0.84
C LEU A 65 3.56 -1.24 1.72
N ARG A 66 4.49 -2.19 1.90
CA ARG A 66 4.31 -3.33 2.81
C ARG A 66 4.05 -2.89 4.25
N SER A 67 4.77 -1.86 4.70
CA SER A 67 4.56 -1.27 6.04
C SER A 67 3.15 -0.68 6.18
N ALA A 68 2.69 0.09 5.18
CA ALA A 68 1.35 0.68 5.17
C ALA A 68 0.26 -0.39 5.16
N ILE A 69 0.41 -1.47 4.38
CA ILE A 69 -0.54 -2.60 4.36
C ILE A 69 -0.61 -3.29 5.73
N LYS A 70 0.54 -3.53 6.38
CA LYS A 70 0.58 -4.12 7.72
C LYS A 70 -0.12 -3.24 8.75
N GLU A 71 0.04 -1.93 8.66
CA GLU A 71 -0.65 -1.00 9.56
C GLU A 71 -2.15 -0.93 9.26
N PHE A 72 -2.54 -0.92 7.99
CA PHE A 72 -3.93 -0.96 7.55
C PHE A 72 -4.65 -2.19 8.11
N GLN A 73 -4.03 -3.37 8.04
CA GLN A 73 -4.59 -4.61 8.60
C GLN A 73 -4.80 -4.53 10.12
N LYS A 74 -3.90 -3.85 10.86
CA LYS A 74 -4.12 -3.63 12.30
C LYS A 74 -5.33 -2.74 12.56
N VAL A 75 -5.56 -1.73 11.72
CA VAL A 75 -6.73 -0.85 11.82
C VAL A 75 -8.02 -1.61 11.50
N VAL A 76 -8.03 -2.43 10.44
CA VAL A 76 -9.17 -3.30 10.09
C VAL A 76 -9.52 -4.23 11.26
N LYS A 77 -8.54 -4.96 11.81
CA LYS A 77 -8.78 -5.83 12.97
C LYS A 77 -9.31 -5.08 14.19
N ALA A 78 -8.85 -3.84 14.40
CA ALA A 78 -9.35 -3.02 15.49
C ALA A 78 -10.81 -2.56 15.26
N LEU A 79 -11.19 -2.26 14.02
CA LEU A 79 -12.57 -1.96 13.63
C LEU A 79 -13.48 -3.19 13.77
N ASP A 80 -13.04 -4.35 13.27
CA ASP A 80 -13.80 -5.61 13.37
C ASP A 80 -14.08 -5.97 14.83
N LYS A 81 -13.06 -5.86 15.70
CA LYS A 81 -13.22 -6.08 17.14
C LYS A 81 -14.23 -5.13 17.78
N LEU A 82 -14.31 -3.87 17.34
CA LEU A 82 -15.32 -2.92 17.82
C LEU A 82 -16.74 -3.28 17.35
N ASN A 83 -16.86 -3.93 16.20
CA ASN A 83 -18.12 -4.40 15.63
C ASN A 83 -18.52 -5.80 16.10
N GLY A 84 -17.73 -6.44 16.97
CA GLY A 84 -17.98 -7.82 17.43
C GLY A 84 -17.68 -8.89 16.38
N VAL A 85 -16.89 -8.56 15.35
CA VAL A 85 -16.47 -9.47 14.28
C VAL A 85 -15.06 -9.97 14.55
N GLU A 86 -14.84 -11.27 14.41
CA GLU A 86 -13.50 -11.87 14.44
C GLU A 86 -13.03 -12.08 13.00
N SER A 87 -11.95 -11.40 12.60
CA SER A 87 -11.36 -11.53 11.27
C SER A 87 -9.91 -12.03 11.36
N ASP A 88 -9.61 -13.07 10.59
CA ASP A 88 -8.24 -13.56 10.38
C ASP A 88 -7.65 -13.13 9.03
N ASN A 89 -8.14 -12.01 8.48
CA ASN A 89 -7.58 -11.48 7.24
C ASN A 89 -6.07 -11.18 7.43
N LYS A 90 -5.27 -11.82 6.58
CA LYS A 90 -3.80 -11.71 6.53
C LYS A 90 -3.41 -11.25 5.14
N VAL A 91 -3.82 -10.03 4.79
CA VAL A 91 -3.31 -9.39 3.58
C VAL A 91 -1.86 -8.97 3.84
N THR A 92 -0.94 -9.48 3.03
CA THR A 92 0.50 -9.26 3.19
C THR A 92 1.11 -8.42 2.07
N ASP A 93 0.50 -8.44 0.88
CA ASP A 93 0.97 -7.72 -0.29
C ASP A 93 -0.12 -6.91 -0.99
N LEU A 94 0.30 -6.11 -1.97
CA LEU A 94 -0.58 -5.23 -2.73
C LEU A 94 -1.62 -5.99 -3.57
N THR A 95 -1.25 -7.17 -4.08
CA THR A 95 -2.15 -7.99 -4.92
C THR A 95 -3.32 -8.51 -4.08
N GLU A 96 -3.02 -9.05 -2.90
CA GLU A 96 -4.04 -9.45 -1.94
C GLU A 96 -4.85 -8.25 -1.45
N TRP A 97 -4.20 -7.11 -1.21
CA TRP A 97 -4.88 -5.91 -0.73
C TRP A 97 -5.93 -5.42 -1.73
N ARG A 98 -5.61 -5.40 -3.02
CA ARG A 98 -6.56 -5.05 -4.08
C ARG A 98 -7.77 -5.98 -4.12
N LYS A 99 -7.57 -7.29 -3.96
CA LYS A 99 -8.67 -8.27 -4.01
C LYS A 99 -9.71 -8.09 -2.90
N VAL A 100 -9.29 -7.55 -1.76
CA VAL A 100 -10.14 -7.43 -0.56
C VAL A 100 -10.72 -6.03 -0.39
N ASN A 101 -10.12 -5.01 -1.00
CA ASN A 101 -10.50 -3.60 -0.79
C ASN A 101 -10.98 -2.87 -2.05
N GLN A 102 -11.11 -3.57 -3.19
CA GLN A 102 -11.78 -3.08 -4.41
C GLN A 102 -13.16 -3.72 -4.53
#